data_AF-A0A2M8NLR0-F1
#
_entry.id   AF-A0A2M8NLR0-F1
#
_cell.length_a   1.000
_cell.length_b   1.000
_cell.length_c   1.000
_cell.angle_alpha   90.00
_cell.angle_beta   90.00
_cell.angle_gamma   90.00
#
_symmetry.space_group_name_H-M   'P 1'
#
loop_
_entity.id
_entity.type
_entity.pdbx_description
1 polymer ?
#
loop_
_entity_poly.entity_id
_entity_poly.type
_entity_poly.pdbx_seq_one_letter_code
_entity_poly.pdbx_strand_id
1 'polypeptide(L)'
;MMRGLTIERTAAVLLFALIFALAARVPVDTDTWWHLRSGDYILTQEFIYTDPFSHTMQGEPWINHSWGAQIILLGFWRVGGYLGLTIYMASLATAGMYVLFRMSAGSVYVRAFIIVIGATAAAVFWSPRPQMISFFLSTIVLYLLYLYKVRRIDRVRLFVPLMALWGNLHAGFSIGFIILGGFIVGEAIQNLLNPRSADTLGWRKLSRLIIVAVLSVGALAINPYGLNMLLVPFQTVGIGALRSFIQEWNSPNFQERQTWGFIILLFATLGAIGASKKPLTWSDFILLSGTGFLALTAGRNIAVFSVIAVPVFAYHVDAALRERGWIIKTVRRPSPLMARVNALIVVLAILGAGAKTLLVLDDQIVKLELRRVLPVEAVEFIQRERPADP
;
A
#
# COMPACT_ATOMS: atom_id res chain seq x y z
N MET A 1 11.79 -31.83 -8.14
CA MET A 1 11.20 -30.48 -8.11
C MET A 1 9.69 -30.44 -8.37
N MET A 2 9.14 -31.15 -9.38
CA MET A 2 7.71 -31.06 -9.76
C MET A 2 6.68 -31.61 -8.75
N ARG A 3 7.02 -32.57 -7.87
CA ARG A 3 6.08 -33.12 -6.87
C ARG A 3 5.64 -32.12 -5.78
N GLY A 4 6.22 -30.91 -5.76
CA GLY A 4 5.93 -29.87 -4.76
C GLY A 4 4.91 -28.79 -5.18
N LEU A 5 4.40 -28.80 -6.43
CA LEU A 5 3.40 -27.83 -6.92
C LEU A 5 1.98 -28.29 -6.60
N THR A 6 1.60 -28.17 -5.34
CA THR A 6 0.20 -28.36 -4.91
C THR A 6 -0.70 -27.31 -5.58
N ILE A 7 -2.00 -27.58 -5.65
CA ILE A 7 -2.97 -26.60 -6.20
C ILE A 7 -2.89 -25.28 -5.43
N GLU A 8 -2.69 -25.32 -4.12
CA GLU A 8 -2.53 -24.12 -3.29
C GLU A 8 -1.31 -23.28 -3.67
N ARG A 9 -0.16 -23.92 -3.86
CA ARG A 9 1.06 -23.22 -4.28
C ARG A 9 0.91 -22.65 -5.68
N THR A 10 0.31 -23.42 -6.57
CA THR A 10 0.04 -23.01 -7.96
C THR A 10 -0.89 -21.80 -7.99
N ALA A 11 -2.04 -21.85 -7.30
CA ALA A 11 -2.99 -20.74 -7.23
C ALA A 11 -2.37 -19.48 -6.60
N ALA A 12 -1.55 -19.63 -5.56
CA ALA A 12 -0.83 -18.49 -4.96
C ALA A 12 0.18 -17.87 -5.94
N VAL A 13 0.99 -18.68 -6.62
CA VAL A 13 1.95 -18.18 -7.62
C VAL A 13 1.23 -17.46 -8.76
N LEU A 14 0.13 -18.04 -9.26
CA LEU A 14 -0.67 -17.42 -10.31
C LEU A 14 -1.28 -16.08 -9.86
N LEU A 15 -1.86 -16.04 -8.66
CA LEU A 15 -2.42 -14.82 -8.09
C LEU A 15 -1.37 -13.70 -8.06
N PHE A 16 -0.16 -13.97 -7.54
CA PHE A 16 0.85 -12.92 -7.41
C PHE A 16 1.51 -12.56 -8.74
N ALA A 17 1.63 -13.50 -9.68
CA ALA A 17 2.05 -13.18 -11.05
C ALA A 17 1.03 -12.25 -11.74
N LEU A 18 -0.27 -12.50 -11.56
CA LEU A 18 -1.34 -11.66 -12.09
C LEU A 18 -1.42 -10.29 -11.41
N ILE A 19 -1.23 -10.21 -10.09
CA ILE A 19 -1.16 -8.93 -9.37
C ILE A 19 0.05 -8.12 -9.83
N PHE A 20 1.21 -8.78 -10.01
CA PHE A 20 2.38 -8.12 -10.56
C PHE A 20 2.10 -7.57 -11.96
N ALA A 21 1.50 -8.38 -12.83
CA ALA A 21 1.12 -7.95 -14.18
C ALA A 21 0.09 -6.81 -14.16
N LEU A 22 -0.88 -6.84 -13.23
CA LEU A 22 -1.87 -5.77 -13.03
C LEU A 22 -1.18 -4.46 -12.62
N ALA A 23 -0.26 -4.54 -11.65
CA ALA A 23 0.51 -3.39 -11.18
C ALA A 23 1.52 -2.90 -12.21
N ALA A 24 2.01 -3.76 -13.10
CA ALA A 24 2.98 -3.42 -14.14
C ALA A 24 2.36 -2.63 -15.30
N ARG A 25 1.95 -1.39 -15.04
CA ARG A 25 1.39 -0.44 -16.01
C ARG A 25 2.41 0.60 -16.47
N VAL A 26 2.06 1.38 -17.51
CA VAL A 26 2.87 2.51 -17.98
C VAL A 26 3.09 3.45 -16.76
N PRO A 27 4.33 3.76 -16.38
CA PRO A 27 4.64 4.53 -15.18
C PRO A 27 4.45 6.04 -15.42
N VAL A 28 3.25 6.45 -15.84
CA VAL A 28 2.91 7.86 -16.10
C VAL A 28 2.31 8.46 -14.84
N ASP A 29 2.94 9.53 -14.38
CA ASP A 29 2.58 10.22 -13.16
C ASP A 29 3.22 11.62 -13.13
N THR A 30 2.48 12.61 -12.63
CA THR A 30 2.90 14.02 -12.62
C THR A 30 4.06 14.31 -11.67
N ASP A 31 4.17 13.58 -10.57
CA ASP A 31 5.09 13.92 -9.46
C ASP A 31 6.40 13.13 -9.55
N THR A 32 6.42 12.07 -10.35
CA THR A 32 7.57 11.15 -10.46
C THR A 32 8.86 11.87 -10.86
N TRP A 33 8.77 12.82 -11.78
CA TRP A 33 9.95 13.56 -12.25
C TRP A 33 10.55 14.47 -11.17
N TRP A 34 9.71 15.09 -10.34
CA TRP A 34 10.17 15.86 -9.18
C TRP A 34 10.92 14.96 -8.20
N HIS A 35 10.42 13.75 -7.94
CA HIS A 35 11.09 12.79 -7.06
C HIS A 35 12.45 12.34 -7.61
N LEU A 36 12.54 12.03 -8.90
CA LEU A 36 13.80 11.66 -9.55
C LEU A 36 14.80 12.81 -9.51
N ARG A 37 14.36 14.04 -9.82
CA ARG A 37 15.22 15.22 -9.78
C ARG A 37 15.69 15.55 -8.37
N SER A 38 14.82 15.43 -7.37
CA SER A 38 15.17 15.64 -5.97
C SER A 38 16.21 14.63 -5.48
N GLY A 39 16.03 13.35 -5.82
CA GLY A 39 17.03 12.32 -5.50
C GLY A 39 18.38 12.59 -6.17
N ASP A 40 18.37 13.06 -7.42
CA ASP A 40 19.59 13.36 -8.18
C ASP A 40 20.32 14.58 -7.62
N TYR A 41 19.57 15.61 -7.22
CA TYR A 41 20.10 16.79 -6.54
C TYR A 41 20.77 16.43 -5.22
N ILE A 42 20.12 15.60 -4.38
CA ILE A 42 20.69 15.16 -3.10
C ILE A 42 22.02 14.40 -3.29
N LEU A 43 22.15 13.61 -4.36
CA LEU A 43 23.36 12.82 -4.61
C LEU A 43 24.49 13.60 -5.27
N THR A 44 24.19 14.70 -5.97
CA THR A 44 25.18 15.41 -6.79
C THR A 44 25.53 16.80 -6.28
N GLN A 45 24.63 17.42 -5.51
CA GLN A 45 24.77 18.76 -4.96
C GLN A 45 24.79 18.66 -3.43
N GLU A 46 23.70 19.03 -2.79
CA GLU A 46 23.58 19.09 -1.34
C GLU A 46 22.22 18.55 -0.87
N PHE A 47 22.11 18.36 0.45
CA PHE A 47 20.85 17.97 1.04
C PHE A 47 19.85 19.14 0.96
N ILE A 48 18.61 18.83 0.61
CA ILE A 48 17.57 19.83 0.34
C ILE A 48 17.00 20.34 1.66
N TYR A 49 17.11 21.65 1.91
CA TYR A 49 16.45 22.33 3.04
C TYR A 49 15.54 23.50 2.60
N THR A 50 15.72 23.96 1.37
CA THR A 50 14.94 25.00 0.70
C THR A 50 14.58 24.51 -0.70
N ASP A 51 13.53 25.08 -1.30
CA ASP A 51 13.06 24.69 -2.64
C ASP A 51 14.03 25.16 -3.73
N PRO A 52 14.70 24.24 -4.47
CA PRO A 52 15.65 24.61 -5.52
C PRO A 52 15.02 24.60 -6.93
N PHE A 53 13.73 24.27 -7.06
CA PHE A 53 13.11 23.95 -8.35
C PHE A 53 11.93 24.85 -8.71
N SER A 54 11.13 25.29 -7.74
CA SER A 54 9.92 26.06 -8.00
C SER A 54 10.25 27.46 -8.50
N HIS A 55 9.70 27.87 -9.64
CA HIS A 55 9.93 29.19 -10.22
C HIS A 55 9.46 30.34 -9.32
N THR A 56 8.30 30.20 -8.66
CA THR A 56 7.69 31.26 -7.83
C THR A 56 8.01 31.16 -6.34
N MET A 57 8.60 30.06 -5.89
CA MET A 57 8.86 29.76 -4.47
C MET A 57 10.32 29.34 -4.23
N GLN A 58 11.22 29.72 -5.14
CA GLN A 58 12.62 29.36 -5.04
C GLN A 58 13.23 29.90 -3.74
N GLY A 59 13.95 29.04 -3.01
CA GLY A 59 14.61 29.39 -1.75
C GLY A 59 13.71 29.32 -0.51
N GLU A 60 12.40 29.07 -0.66
CA GLU A 60 11.50 28.89 0.47
C GLU A 60 11.82 27.60 1.26
N PRO A 61 11.62 27.58 2.59
CA PRO A 61 11.89 26.40 3.40
C PRO A 61 11.10 25.17 2.94
N TRP A 62 11.79 24.06 2.71
CA TRP A 62 11.17 22.82 2.28
C TRP A 62 11.67 21.61 3.08
N ILE A 63 10.73 20.93 3.74
CA ILE A 63 10.98 19.63 4.35
C ILE A 63 10.71 18.55 3.30
N ASN A 64 11.78 18.06 2.66
CA ASN A 64 11.68 16.93 1.76
C ASN A 64 11.54 15.61 2.54
N HIS A 65 10.31 15.34 2.96
CA HIS A 65 9.90 14.19 3.76
C HIS A 65 9.98 12.83 3.04
N SER A 66 10.47 12.81 1.79
CA SER A 66 10.59 11.61 0.96
C SER A 66 12.01 11.37 0.44
N TRP A 67 13.01 12.06 1.00
CA TRP A 67 14.39 12.06 0.51
C TRP A 67 14.97 10.66 0.29
N GLY A 68 14.78 9.74 1.25
CA GLY A 68 15.35 8.39 1.17
C GLY A 68 14.65 7.55 0.11
N ALA A 69 13.34 7.69 -0.05
CA ALA A 69 12.60 7.01 -1.11
C ALA A 69 12.95 7.56 -2.50
N GLN A 70 13.25 8.84 -2.62
CA GLN A 70 13.66 9.47 -3.88
C GLN A 70 15.01 8.92 -4.36
N ILE A 71 15.97 8.72 -3.46
CA ILE A 71 17.25 8.06 -3.80
C ILE A 71 17.01 6.62 -4.28
N ILE A 72 16.14 5.86 -3.59
CA ILE A 72 15.78 4.50 -4.01
C ILE A 72 15.13 4.51 -5.40
N LEU A 73 14.16 5.39 -5.61
CA LEU A 73 13.43 5.52 -6.88
C LEU A 73 14.37 5.91 -8.02
N LEU A 74 15.30 6.84 -7.77
CA LEU A 74 16.34 7.21 -8.72
C LEU A 74 17.26 6.03 -9.05
N GLY A 75 17.59 5.17 -8.08
CA GLY A 75 18.35 3.94 -8.32
C GLY A 75 17.65 3.02 -9.32
N PHE A 76 16.35 2.78 -9.14
CA PHE A 76 15.54 2.02 -10.10
C PHE A 76 15.52 2.68 -11.49
N TRP A 77 15.36 4.01 -11.54
CA TRP A 77 15.38 4.77 -12.79
C TRP A 77 16.73 4.67 -13.52
N ARG A 78 17.86 4.85 -12.84
CA ARG A 78 19.19 4.79 -13.46
C ARG A 78 19.54 3.41 -14.01
N VAL A 79 19.04 2.34 -13.38
CA VAL A 79 19.32 0.96 -13.80
C VAL A 79 18.40 0.50 -14.94
N GLY A 80 17.11 0.84 -14.87
CA GLY A 80 16.09 0.24 -15.75
C GLY A 80 15.14 1.21 -16.43
N GLY A 81 15.33 2.52 -16.29
CA GLY A 81 14.42 3.53 -16.83
C GLY A 81 12.97 3.29 -16.41
N TYR A 82 12.05 3.30 -17.38
CA TYR A 82 10.63 2.99 -17.15
C TYR A 82 10.40 1.58 -16.60
N LEU A 83 11.16 0.58 -17.07
CA LEU A 83 11.08 -0.78 -16.52
C LEU A 83 11.47 -0.80 -15.05
N GLY A 84 12.50 -0.04 -14.66
CA GLY A 84 12.90 0.11 -13.27
C GLY A 84 11.78 0.67 -12.38
N LEU A 85 11.12 1.74 -12.82
CA LEU A 85 9.99 2.35 -12.10
C LEU A 85 8.79 1.41 -11.99
N THR A 86 8.49 0.69 -13.06
CA THR A 86 7.41 -0.30 -13.07
C THR A 86 7.73 -1.48 -12.15
N ILE A 87 8.97 -1.97 -12.13
CA ILE A 87 9.41 -3.01 -11.19
C ILE A 87 9.29 -2.52 -9.75
N TYR A 88 9.70 -1.28 -9.46
CA TYR A 88 9.57 -0.67 -8.12
C TYR A 88 8.12 -0.72 -7.62
N MET A 89 7.19 -0.16 -8.41
CA MET A 89 5.77 -0.11 -8.05
C MET A 89 5.14 -1.50 -7.98
N ALA A 90 5.35 -2.34 -9.00
CA ALA A 90 4.73 -3.66 -9.09
C ALA A 90 5.23 -4.60 -7.98
N SER A 91 6.51 -4.51 -7.61
CA SER A 91 7.07 -5.29 -6.50
C SER A 91 6.48 -4.89 -5.16
N LEU A 92 6.35 -3.59 -4.87
CA LEU A 92 5.75 -3.10 -3.62
C LEU A 92 4.26 -3.41 -3.52
N ALA A 93 3.52 -3.24 -4.62
CA ALA A 93 2.11 -3.63 -4.71
C ALA A 93 1.91 -5.13 -4.43
N THR A 94 2.69 -5.98 -5.13
CA THR A 94 2.63 -7.44 -5.00
C THR A 94 3.05 -7.89 -3.61
N ALA A 95 4.13 -7.32 -3.05
CA ALA A 95 4.62 -7.63 -1.71
C ALA A 95 3.59 -7.25 -0.63
N GLY A 96 2.97 -6.07 -0.74
CA GLY A 96 1.90 -5.65 0.17
C GLY A 96 0.71 -6.61 0.13
N MET A 97 0.23 -6.95 -1.08
CA MET A 97 -0.85 -7.93 -1.25
C MET A 97 -0.47 -9.32 -0.75
N TYR A 98 0.80 -9.73 -0.88
CA TYR A 98 1.28 -10.98 -0.30
C TYR A 98 1.21 -10.97 1.22
N VAL A 99 1.59 -9.88 1.88
CA VAL A 99 1.48 -9.73 3.33
C VAL A 99 0.02 -9.81 3.77
N LEU A 100 -0.90 -9.13 3.08
CA LEU A 100 -2.34 -9.22 3.35
C LEU A 100 -2.86 -10.65 3.18
N PHE A 101 -2.48 -11.32 2.10
CA PHE A 101 -2.85 -12.72 1.85
C PHE A 101 -2.44 -13.61 3.01
N ARG A 102 -1.25 -13.41 3.60
CA ARG A 102 -0.74 -14.19 4.75
C ARG A 102 -1.55 -14.00 6.04
N MET A 103 -2.29 -12.90 6.17
CA MET A 103 -3.19 -12.63 7.30
C MET A 103 -4.61 -13.13 7.05
N SER A 104 -5.04 -13.20 5.79
CA SER A 104 -6.39 -13.61 5.39
C SER A 104 -6.69 -15.07 5.76
N ALA A 105 -7.85 -15.30 6.36
CA ALA A 105 -8.39 -16.63 6.68
C ALA A 105 -8.99 -17.34 5.46
N GLY A 106 -9.29 -18.63 5.61
CA GLY A 106 -9.95 -19.44 4.59
C GLY A 106 -9.02 -20.17 3.62
N SER A 107 -9.65 -20.89 2.67
CA SER A 107 -8.94 -21.64 1.64
C SER A 107 -8.17 -20.71 0.70
N VAL A 108 -7.22 -21.26 -0.07
CA VAL A 108 -6.47 -20.48 -1.07
C VAL A 108 -7.37 -19.73 -2.05
N TYR A 109 -8.51 -20.30 -2.41
CA TYR A 109 -9.45 -19.70 -3.37
C TYR A 109 -10.18 -18.50 -2.79
N VAL A 110 -10.67 -18.62 -1.55
CA VAL A 110 -11.32 -17.51 -0.82
C VAL A 110 -10.33 -16.36 -0.65
N ARG A 111 -9.11 -16.67 -0.18
CA ARG A 111 -8.05 -15.68 -0.01
C ARG A 111 -7.68 -15.03 -1.34
N ALA A 112 -7.54 -15.80 -2.42
CA ALA A 112 -7.22 -15.27 -3.74
C ALA A 112 -8.31 -14.32 -4.26
N PHE A 113 -9.58 -14.73 -4.19
CA PHE A 113 -10.70 -13.90 -4.61
C PHE A 113 -10.74 -12.56 -3.86
N ILE A 114 -10.58 -12.60 -2.53
CA ILE A 114 -10.61 -11.40 -1.69
C ILE A 114 -9.40 -10.50 -1.95
N ILE A 115 -8.22 -11.08 -2.20
CA ILE A 115 -7.03 -10.32 -2.58
C ILE A 115 -7.20 -9.65 -3.93
N VAL A 116 -7.89 -10.25 -4.90
CA VAL A 116 -8.19 -9.59 -6.18
C VAL A 116 -9.08 -8.36 -5.97
N ILE A 117 -10.10 -8.46 -5.11
CA ILE A 117 -10.96 -7.31 -4.77
C ILE A 117 -10.15 -6.21 -4.08
N GLY A 118 -9.35 -6.58 -3.08
CA GLY A 118 -8.45 -5.65 -2.39
C GLY A 118 -7.43 -5.00 -3.31
N ALA A 119 -6.83 -5.77 -4.22
CA ALA A 119 -5.91 -5.28 -5.24
C ALA A 119 -6.57 -4.28 -6.17
N THR A 120 -7.80 -4.56 -6.62
CA THR A 120 -8.56 -3.64 -7.47
C THR A 120 -8.88 -2.34 -6.72
N ALA A 121 -9.23 -2.40 -5.43
CA ALA A 121 -9.44 -1.20 -4.61
C ALA A 121 -8.15 -0.38 -4.44
N ALA A 122 -7.03 -1.03 -4.09
CA ALA A 122 -5.75 -0.36 -3.87
C ALA A 122 -5.10 0.16 -5.16
N ALA A 123 -5.39 -0.44 -6.32
CA ALA A 123 -4.78 -0.10 -7.60
C ALA A 123 -5.05 1.35 -8.07
N VAL A 124 -6.09 1.99 -7.55
CA VAL A 124 -6.35 3.44 -7.78
C VAL A 124 -5.14 4.28 -7.39
N PHE A 125 -4.36 3.83 -6.40
CA PHE A 125 -3.25 4.56 -5.82
C PHE A 125 -1.86 4.12 -6.32
N TRP A 126 -1.79 3.07 -7.15
CA TRP A 126 -0.50 2.50 -7.56
C TRP A 126 0.21 3.36 -8.61
N SER A 127 1.11 4.22 -8.17
CA SER A 127 1.97 5.02 -9.06
C SER A 127 3.44 4.85 -8.67
N PRO A 128 4.40 5.15 -9.56
CA PRO A 128 5.84 5.10 -9.27
C PRO A 128 6.28 6.25 -8.33
N ARG A 129 5.59 6.40 -7.19
CA ARG A 129 5.83 7.42 -6.16
C ARG A 129 6.30 6.80 -4.84
N PRO A 130 7.01 7.55 -3.99
CA PRO A 130 7.39 7.15 -2.61
C PRO A 130 6.24 6.59 -1.76
N GLN A 131 5.01 7.02 -2.01
CA GLN A 131 3.83 6.54 -1.31
C GLN A 131 3.61 5.01 -1.42
N MET A 132 4.14 4.36 -2.46
CA MET A 132 4.07 2.90 -2.59
C MET A 132 4.86 2.17 -1.50
N ILE A 133 5.94 2.77 -1.01
CA ILE A 133 6.65 2.26 0.19
C ILE A 133 5.72 2.35 1.39
N SER A 134 4.99 3.47 1.55
CA SER A 134 4.04 3.62 2.68
C SER A 134 2.90 2.61 2.62
N PHE A 135 2.37 2.34 1.43
CA PHE A 135 1.41 1.26 1.23
C PHE A 135 1.98 -0.07 1.74
N PHE A 136 3.18 -0.46 1.28
CA PHE A 136 3.81 -1.71 1.72
C PHE A 136 4.07 -1.73 3.24
N LEU A 137 4.68 -0.69 3.80
CA LEU A 137 5.01 -0.62 5.24
C LEU A 137 3.75 -0.61 6.12
N SER A 138 2.63 -0.05 5.66
CA SER A 138 1.35 -0.14 6.37
C SER A 138 0.86 -1.60 6.49
N THR A 139 1.07 -2.43 5.47
CA THR A 139 0.78 -3.87 5.56
C THR A 139 1.67 -4.58 6.57
N ILE A 140 2.94 -4.17 6.68
CA ILE A 140 3.88 -4.70 7.67
C ILE A 140 3.47 -4.30 9.08
N VAL A 141 3.05 -3.06 9.30
CA VAL A 141 2.49 -2.62 10.59
C VAL A 141 1.31 -3.50 10.98
N LEU A 142 0.33 -3.67 10.09
CA LEU A 142 -0.83 -4.51 10.34
C LEU A 142 -0.42 -5.97 10.62
N TYR A 143 0.57 -6.48 9.88
CA TYR A 143 1.11 -7.82 10.08
C TYR A 143 1.77 -8.01 11.44
N LEU A 144 2.51 -7.03 11.95
CA LEU A 144 3.08 -7.08 13.30
C LEU A 144 1.98 -7.15 14.37
N LEU A 145 0.89 -6.38 14.20
CA LEU A 145 -0.28 -6.42 15.09
C LEU A 145 -1.00 -7.77 15.00
N TYR A 146 -1.17 -8.31 13.80
CA TYR A 146 -1.71 -9.65 13.56
C TYR A 146 -0.87 -10.74 14.23
N LEU A 147 0.46 -10.68 14.10
CA LEU A 147 1.37 -11.61 14.78
C LEU A 147 1.18 -11.55 16.30
N TYR A 148 1.06 -10.34 16.85
CA TYR A 148 0.93 -10.13 18.29
C TYR A 148 -0.41 -10.60 18.87
N LYS A 149 -1.53 -10.25 18.21
CA LYS A 149 -2.89 -10.58 18.66
C LYS A 149 -3.30 -12.00 18.31
N VAL A 150 -3.22 -12.36 17.03
CA VAL A 150 -3.77 -13.60 16.49
C VAL A 150 -2.79 -14.75 16.64
N ARG A 151 -1.53 -14.55 16.23
CA ARG A 151 -0.52 -15.63 16.28
C ARG A 151 0.19 -15.74 17.63
N ARG A 152 -0.03 -14.78 18.53
CA ARG A 152 0.62 -14.69 19.86
C ARG A 152 2.15 -14.68 19.80
N ILE A 153 2.72 -14.20 18.68
CA ILE A 153 4.16 -14.04 18.47
C ILE A 153 4.51 -12.58 18.72
N ASP A 154 5.34 -12.32 19.74
CA ASP A 154 5.75 -10.96 20.08
C ASP A 154 6.89 -10.46 19.20
N ARG A 155 6.57 -9.51 18.32
CA ARG A 155 7.52 -8.78 17.46
C ARG A 155 7.27 -7.28 17.48
N VAL A 156 6.50 -6.75 18.43
CA VAL A 156 6.02 -5.35 18.38
C VAL A 156 7.16 -4.34 18.51
N ARG A 157 8.29 -4.72 19.13
CA ARG A 157 9.51 -3.90 19.17
C ARG A 157 10.06 -3.54 17.78
N LEU A 158 9.76 -4.34 16.75
CA LEU A 158 10.19 -4.04 15.37
C LEU A 158 9.48 -2.81 14.79
N PHE A 159 8.39 -2.37 15.41
CA PHE A 159 7.71 -1.14 15.01
C PHE A 159 8.63 0.09 15.19
N VAL A 160 9.50 0.14 16.21
CA VAL A 160 10.43 1.26 16.43
C VAL A 160 11.42 1.46 15.25
N PRO A 161 12.25 0.46 14.87
CA PRO A 161 13.14 0.62 13.72
C PRO A 161 12.37 0.74 12.39
N LEU A 162 11.17 0.15 12.28
CA LEU A 162 10.31 0.32 11.13
C LEU A 162 9.90 1.79 10.95
N MET A 163 9.51 2.47 12.04
CA MET A 163 9.13 3.88 12.00
C MET A 163 10.32 4.80 11.76
N ALA A 164 11.49 4.51 12.35
CA ALA A 164 12.73 5.24 12.05
C ALA A 164 13.07 5.18 10.56
N LEU A 165 12.97 3.98 9.96
CA LEU A 165 13.15 3.81 8.52
C LEU A 165 12.08 4.56 7.72
N TRP A 166 10.80 4.38 8.08
CA TRP A 166 9.68 4.96 7.35
C TRP A 166 9.71 6.49 7.35
N GLY A 167 10.07 7.12 8.47
CA GLY A 167 10.23 8.57 8.57
C GLY A 167 11.20 9.17 7.57
N ASN A 168 12.21 8.40 7.14
CA ASN A 168 13.18 8.80 6.12
C ASN A 168 12.72 8.48 4.68
N LEU A 169 11.69 7.64 4.52
CA LEU A 169 11.21 7.21 3.22
C LEU A 169 9.98 7.99 2.76
N HIS A 170 9.01 8.27 3.64
CA HIS A 170 7.79 8.98 3.24
C HIS A 170 6.98 9.45 4.46
N ALA A 171 6.33 10.61 4.37
CA ALA A 171 5.44 11.18 5.41
C ALA A 171 4.20 10.32 5.71
N GLY A 172 3.94 9.30 4.89
CA GLY A 172 2.93 8.28 5.14
C GLY A 172 3.15 7.45 6.40
N PHE A 173 4.27 7.63 7.12
CA PHE A 173 4.46 7.04 8.46
C PHE A 173 3.31 7.37 9.42
N SER A 174 2.61 8.49 9.22
CA SER A 174 1.41 8.86 9.99
C SER A 174 0.34 7.76 9.96
N ILE A 175 0.20 7.05 8.83
CA ILE A 175 -0.71 5.90 8.70
C ILE A 175 -0.33 4.79 9.68
N GLY A 176 0.96 4.54 9.90
CA GLY A 176 1.44 3.57 10.88
C GLY A 176 0.96 3.88 12.30
N PHE A 177 0.99 5.16 12.70
CA PHE A 177 0.45 5.59 13.98
C PHE A 177 -1.07 5.57 14.05
N ILE A 178 -1.77 5.90 12.95
CA ILE A 178 -3.24 5.78 12.89
C ILE A 178 -3.67 4.34 13.11
N ILE A 179 -3.01 3.38 12.44
CA ILE A 179 -3.28 1.95 12.61
C ILE A 179 -2.95 1.51 14.03
N LEU A 180 -1.77 1.84 14.55
CA LEU A 180 -1.37 1.45 15.91
C LEU A 180 -2.29 2.08 16.98
N GLY A 181 -2.63 3.36 16.85
CA GLY A 181 -3.51 4.08 17.76
C GLY A 181 -4.92 3.54 17.75
N GLY A 182 -5.51 3.36 16.56
CA GLY A 182 -6.84 2.76 16.41
C GLY A 182 -6.90 1.33 16.97
N PHE A 183 -5.83 0.56 16.78
CA PHE A 183 -5.70 -0.77 17.38
C PHE A 183 -5.64 -0.70 18.92
N ILE A 184 -4.80 0.18 19.50
CA ILE A 184 -4.69 0.37 20.95
C ILE A 184 -6.03 0.77 21.56
N VAL A 185 -6.72 1.75 20.97
CA VAL A 185 -8.04 2.21 21.44
C VAL A 185 -9.05 1.07 21.36
N GLY A 186 -9.09 0.34 20.24
CA GLY A 186 -10.02 -0.78 20.07
C GLY A 186 -9.77 -1.90 21.08
N GLU A 187 -8.52 -2.25 21.33
CA GLU A 187 -8.19 -3.23 22.36
C GLU A 187 -8.47 -2.71 23.77
N ALA A 188 -8.30 -1.42 24.05
CA ALA A 188 -8.70 -0.83 25.34
C ALA A 188 -10.20 -0.98 25.57
N ILE A 189 -11.03 -0.63 24.57
CA ILE A 189 -12.48 -0.81 24.64
C ILE A 189 -12.85 -2.29 24.76
N GLN A 190 -12.16 -3.18 24.04
CA GLN A 190 -12.34 -4.62 24.15
C GLN A 190 -12.05 -5.13 25.58
N ASN A 191 -11.00 -4.63 26.25
CA ASN A 191 -10.71 -4.97 27.64
C ASN A 191 -11.77 -4.45 28.61
N LEU A 192 -12.33 -3.26 28.36
CA LEU A 192 -13.34 -2.65 29.23
C LEU A 192 -14.70 -3.36 29.10
N LEU A 193 -15.14 -3.63 27.88
CA LEU A 193 -16.47 -4.16 27.61
C LEU A 193 -16.52 -5.69 27.62
N ASN A 194 -15.43 -6.35 27.21
CA ASN A 194 -15.37 -7.81 27.03
C ASN A 194 -14.06 -8.41 27.61
N PRO A 195 -13.73 -8.19 28.89
CA PRO A 195 -12.45 -8.58 29.48
C PRO A 195 -12.16 -10.09 29.44
N ARG A 196 -13.19 -10.93 29.42
CA ARG A 196 -13.06 -12.40 29.43
C ARG A 196 -13.06 -13.04 28.04
N SER A 197 -13.16 -12.26 26.97
CA SER A 197 -13.09 -12.81 25.61
C SER A 197 -11.70 -13.37 25.33
N ALA A 198 -11.64 -14.52 24.65
CA ALA A 198 -10.37 -15.14 24.23
C ALA A 198 -9.53 -14.23 23.31
N ASP A 199 -10.19 -13.30 22.62
CA ASP A 199 -9.59 -12.36 21.66
C ASP A 199 -9.06 -11.07 22.30
N THR A 200 -9.24 -10.88 23.61
CA THR A 200 -8.84 -9.66 24.32
C THR A 200 -7.33 -9.64 24.64
N LEU A 201 -6.64 -8.57 24.26
CA LEU A 201 -5.25 -8.32 24.66
C LEU A 201 -5.15 -7.69 26.05
N GLY A 202 -4.74 -8.44 27.08
CA GLY A 202 -4.65 -7.90 28.45
C GLY A 202 -3.79 -6.62 28.59
N TRP A 203 -4.09 -5.80 29.61
CA TRP A 203 -3.50 -4.47 29.85
C TRP A 203 -1.96 -4.39 29.77
N ARG A 204 -1.24 -5.42 30.25
CA ARG A 204 0.23 -5.48 30.15
C ARG A 204 0.74 -5.51 28.70
N LYS A 205 -0.01 -6.18 27.82
CA LYS A 205 0.31 -6.23 26.39
C LYS A 205 -0.01 -4.92 25.70
N LEU A 206 -1.06 -4.23 26.15
CA LEU A 206 -1.45 -2.91 25.66
C LEU A 206 -0.44 -1.83 26.07
N SER A 207 0.01 -1.82 27.33
CA SER A 207 1.04 -0.88 27.79
C SER A 207 2.35 -1.01 27.01
N ARG A 208 2.72 -2.23 26.60
CA ARG A 208 3.86 -2.46 25.70
C ARG A 208 3.67 -1.80 24.34
N LEU A 209 2.47 -1.82 23.76
CA LEU A 209 2.18 -1.13 22.49
C LEU A 209 2.29 0.39 22.64
N ILE A 210 1.83 0.93 23.77
CA ILE A 210 1.96 2.36 24.09
C ILE A 210 3.43 2.76 24.22
N ILE A 211 4.24 1.99 24.95
CA ILE A 211 5.68 2.23 25.08
C ILE A 211 6.35 2.21 23.69
N VAL A 212 6.03 1.22 22.86
CA VAL A 212 6.54 1.13 21.49
C VAL A 212 6.11 2.34 20.65
N ALA A 213 4.87 2.80 20.78
CA ALA A 213 4.38 4.00 20.08
C ALA A 213 5.21 5.23 20.47
N VAL A 214 5.41 5.46 21.78
CA VAL A 214 6.20 6.59 22.30
C VAL A 214 7.65 6.54 21.81
N LEU A 215 8.30 5.37 21.90
CA LEU A 215 9.66 5.19 21.40
C LEU A 215 9.75 5.44 19.89
N SER A 216 8.70 5.11 19.14
CA SER A 216 8.67 5.32 17.68
C SER A 216 8.53 6.78 17.29
N VAL A 217 7.85 7.60 18.10
CA VAL A 217 7.83 9.06 17.91
C VAL A 217 9.24 9.62 18.05
N GLY A 218 9.99 9.17 19.07
CA GLY A 218 11.40 9.52 19.22
C GLY A 218 12.26 9.04 18.05
N ALA A 219 12.00 7.84 17.54
CA ALA A 219 12.73 7.27 16.40
C ALA A 219 12.55 8.07 15.10
N LEU A 220 11.42 8.77 14.93
CA LEU A 220 11.21 9.66 13.78
C LEU A 220 12.16 10.86 13.77
N ALA A 221 12.70 11.28 14.92
CA ALA A 221 13.68 12.36 14.97
C ALA A 221 15.03 11.97 14.33
N ILE A 222 15.25 10.68 14.05
CA ILE A 222 16.46 10.17 13.40
C ILE A 222 16.33 10.39 11.88
N ASN A 223 16.41 11.65 11.46
CA ASN A 223 16.41 12.07 10.06
C ASN A 223 17.08 13.46 9.93
N PRO A 224 17.47 13.89 8.72
CA PRO A 224 18.15 15.18 8.52
C PRO A 224 17.37 16.44 8.92
N TYR A 225 16.04 16.34 9.08
CA TYR A 225 15.16 17.43 9.53
C TYR A 225 14.79 17.36 11.02
N GLY A 226 15.28 16.35 11.75
CA GLY A 226 15.02 16.18 13.18
C GLY A 226 13.53 16.11 13.52
N LEU A 227 13.12 16.85 14.55
CA LEU A 227 11.73 16.88 15.04
C LEU A 227 10.76 17.55 14.07
N ASN A 228 11.22 18.36 13.13
CA ASN A 228 10.35 19.04 12.17
C ASN A 228 9.60 18.03 11.27
N MET A 229 10.15 16.82 11.11
CA MET A 229 9.46 15.72 10.41
C MET A 229 8.08 15.40 11.03
N LEU A 230 7.91 15.58 12.35
CA LEU A 230 6.64 15.35 13.03
C LEU A 230 5.54 16.34 12.62
N LEU A 231 5.91 17.51 12.11
CA LEU A 231 4.98 18.56 11.71
C LEU A 231 4.41 18.32 10.30
N VAL A 232 5.12 17.56 9.45
CA VAL A 232 4.79 17.37 8.03
C VAL A 232 3.35 16.93 7.80
N PRO A 233 2.80 15.90 8.50
CA PRO A 233 1.42 15.50 8.27
C PRO A 233 0.41 16.61 8.56
N PHE A 234 0.62 17.41 9.61
CA PHE A 234 -0.28 18.49 10.02
C PHE A 234 -0.21 19.66 9.07
N GLN A 235 1.00 20.04 8.65
CA GLN A 235 1.21 21.07 7.63
C GLN A 235 0.52 20.67 6.34
N THR A 236 0.70 19.42 5.88
CA THR A 236 0.13 18.95 4.62
C THR A 236 -1.41 18.98 4.63
N VAL A 237 -2.07 18.50 5.70
CA VAL A 237 -3.55 18.53 5.78
C VAL A 237 -4.10 19.96 5.85
N GLY A 238 -3.31 20.90 6.38
CA GLY A 238 -3.66 22.32 6.47
C GLY A 238 -3.56 23.10 5.15
N ILE A 239 -2.95 22.55 4.10
CA ILE A 239 -2.81 23.24 2.80
C ILE A 239 -4.14 23.16 2.04
N GLY A 240 -4.93 24.23 2.09
CA GLY A 240 -6.21 24.34 1.37
C GLY A 240 -6.07 24.16 -0.16
N ALA A 241 -4.93 24.58 -0.72
CA ALA A 241 -4.63 24.42 -2.15
C ALA A 241 -4.57 22.96 -2.60
N LEU A 242 -4.11 22.02 -1.76
CA LEU A 242 -4.07 20.59 -2.13
C LEU A 242 -5.48 20.06 -2.39
N ARG A 243 -6.47 20.48 -1.59
CA ARG A 243 -7.89 20.10 -1.81
C ARG A 243 -8.48 20.79 -3.04
N SER A 244 -8.06 22.02 -3.31
CA SER A 244 -8.59 22.83 -4.42
C SER A 244 -8.07 22.37 -5.79
N PHE A 245 -6.84 21.85 -5.86
CA PHE A 245 -6.19 21.56 -7.14
C PHE A 245 -5.80 20.10 -7.35
N ILE A 246 -5.79 19.25 -6.31
CA ILE A 246 -5.38 17.85 -6.44
C ILE A 246 -6.54 16.91 -6.10
N GLN A 247 -7.03 16.23 -7.14
CA GLN A 247 -8.22 15.37 -7.07
C GLN A 247 -8.11 14.27 -6.00
N GLU A 248 -6.90 13.75 -5.72
CA GLU A 248 -6.71 12.66 -4.75
C GLU A 248 -7.02 13.05 -3.29
N TRP A 249 -7.07 14.35 -2.99
CA TRP A 249 -7.42 14.90 -1.68
C TRP A 249 -8.91 15.14 -1.50
N ASN A 250 -9.69 15.00 -2.56
CA ASN A 250 -11.14 15.13 -2.56
C ASN A 250 -11.82 13.77 -2.41
N SER A 251 -13.11 13.80 -2.07
CA SER A 251 -13.94 12.60 -2.04
C SER A 251 -13.88 11.87 -3.39
N PRO A 252 -13.76 10.53 -3.39
CA PRO A 252 -13.70 9.76 -4.63
C PRO A 252 -14.95 9.98 -5.47
N ASN A 253 -14.76 10.11 -6.78
CA ASN A 253 -15.90 10.08 -7.71
C ASN A 253 -16.38 8.63 -7.86
N PHE A 254 -17.50 8.30 -7.23
CA PHE A 254 -18.09 6.95 -7.23
C PHE A 254 -18.67 6.53 -8.60
N GLN A 255 -18.80 7.44 -9.55
CA GLN A 255 -19.22 7.13 -10.92
C GLN A 255 -18.06 6.58 -11.78
N GLU A 256 -16.82 6.86 -11.40
CA GLU A 256 -15.66 6.40 -12.16
C GLU A 256 -15.35 4.93 -11.86
N ARG A 257 -15.13 4.13 -12.90
CA ARG A 257 -14.90 2.68 -12.78
C ARG A 257 -13.71 2.33 -11.88
N GLN A 258 -12.72 3.22 -11.78
CA GLN A 258 -11.57 3.02 -10.91
C GLN A 258 -11.94 2.93 -9.42
N THR A 259 -13.00 3.61 -8.97
CA THR A 259 -13.43 3.56 -7.56
C THR A 259 -14.33 2.37 -7.24
N TRP A 260 -14.79 1.61 -8.24
CA TRP A 260 -15.69 0.48 -8.01
C TRP A 260 -15.05 -0.64 -7.19
N GLY A 261 -13.73 -0.85 -7.31
CA GLY A 261 -13.01 -1.79 -6.45
C GLY A 261 -13.17 -1.45 -4.96
N PHE A 262 -13.11 -0.16 -4.62
CA PHE A 262 -13.34 0.33 -3.26
C PHE A 262 -14.79 0.12 -2.82
N ILE A 263 -15.77 0.46 -3.66
CA ILE A 263 -17.19 0.28 -3.38
C ILE A 263 -17.50 -1.20 -3.10
N ILE A 264 -17.03 -2.09 -3.96
CA ILE A 264 -17.20 -3.54 -3.81
C ILE A 264 -16.57 -4.01 -2.51
N LEU A 265 -15.32 -3.62 -2.22
CA LEU A 265 -14.64 -4.02 -0.99
C LEU A 265 -15.38 -3.53 0.25
N LEU A 266 -15.85 -2.28 0.27
CA LEU A 266 -16.58 -1.69 1.38
C LEU A 266 -17.87 -2.45 1.66
N PHE A 267 -18.75 -2.56 0.66
CA PHE A 267 -20.05 -3.22 0.84
C PHE A 267 -19.92 -4.73 1.06
N ALA A 268 -18.97 -5.40 0.39
CA ALA A 268 -18.73 -6.83 0.61
C ALA A 268 -18.18 -7.10 2.02
N THR A 269 -17.34 -6.22 2.56
CA THR A 269 -16.86 -6.34 3.95
C THR A 269 -18.03 -6.19 4.93
N LEU A 270 -18.86 -5.16 4.77
CA LEU A 270 -20.05 -4.96 5.62
C LEU A 270 -21.03 -6.14 5.51
N GLY A 271 -21.30 -6.62 4.29
CA GLY A 271 -22.15 -7.78 4.04
C GLY A 271 -21.60 -9.06 4.65
N ALA A 272 -20.28 -9.30 4.57
CA ALA A 272 -19.65 -10.46 5.20
C ALA A 272 -19.73 -10.40 6.72
N ILE A 273 -19.50 -9.22 7.32
CA ILE A 273 -19.65 -9.02 8.77
C ILE A 273 -21.10 -9.35 9.19
N GLY A 274 -22.10 -8.84 8.47
CA GLY A 274 -23.51 -9.11 8.76
C GLY A 274 -23.94 -10.57 8.51
N ALA A 275 -23.31 -11.27 7.57
CA ALA A 275 -23.62 -12.66 7.25
C ALA A 275 -22.94 -13.68 8.18
N SER A 276 -21.95 -13.26 8.97
CA SER A 276 -21.15 -14.08 9.86
C SER A 276 -21.68 -14.01 11.30
N LYS A 277 -21.78 -15.15 12.01
CA LYS A 277 -22.09 -15.16 13.45
C LYS A 277 -20.90 -14.77 14.33
N LYS A 278 -19.69 -14.67 13.77
CA LYS A 278 -18.51 -14.16 14.50
C LYS A 278 -18.65 -12.67 14.77
N PRO A 279 -18.42 -12.21 16.02
CA PRO A 279 -18.47 -10.80 16.35
C PRO A 279 -17.31 -10.05 15.69
N LEU A 280 -17.55 -8.80 15.31
CA LEU A 280 -16.50 -7.87 14.92
C LEU A 280 -15.78 -7.37 16.18
N THR A 281 -14.45 -7.44 16.20
CA THR A 281 -13.70 -6.94 17.36
C THR A 281 -13.67 -5.41 17.37
N TRP A 282 -13.52 -4.80 18.54
CA TRP A 282 -13.50 -3.33 18.64
C TRP A 282 -12.31 -2.71 17.88
N SER A 283 -11.16 -3.38 17.80
CA SER A 283 -10.04 -2.92 16.98
C SER A 283 -10.35 -3.00 15.49
N ASP A 284 -10.98 -4.07 15.01
CA ASP A 284 -11.41 -4.14 13.61
C ASP A 284 -12.46 -3.08 13.30
N PHE A 285 -13.44 -2.87 14.18
CA PHE A 285 -14.46 -1.83 14.03
C PHE A 285 -13.86 -0.44 13.92
N ILE A 286 -12.99 -0.03 14.85
CA ILE A 286 -12.35 1.29 14.84
C ILE A 286 -11.48 1.47 13.60
N LEU A 287 -10.68 0.46 13.23
CA LEU A 287 -9.82 0.56 12.06
C LEU A 287 -10.61 0.63 10.76
N LEU A 288 -11.67 -0.18 10.60
CA LEU A 288 -12.52 -0.18 9.41
C LEU A 288 -13.29 1.13 9.28
N SER A 289 -13.94 1.57 10.35
CA SER A 289 -14.72 2.81 10.35
C SER A 289 -13.82 4.03 10.15
N GLY A 290 -12.70 4.10 10.86
CA GLY A 290 -11.75 5.21 10.73
C GLY A 290 -11.11 5.28 9.34
N THR A 291 -10.58 4.17 8.82
CA THR A 291 -9.98 4.16 7.47
C THR A 291 -11.04 4.29 6.38
N GLY A 292 -12.25 3.77 6.59
CA GLY A 292 -13.39 3.95 5.69
C GLY A 292 -13.80 5.41 5.60
N PHE A 293 -13.92 6.11 6.74
CA PHE A 293 -14.18 7.55 6.77
C PHE A 293 -13.08 8.34 6.03
N LEU A 294 -11.80 8.02 6.27
CA LEU A 294 -10.68 8.64 5.57
C LEU A 294 -10.74 8.40 4.05
N ALA A 295 -11.09 7.19 3.61
CA ALA A 295 -11.21 6.82 2.21
C ALA A 295 -12.42 7.49 1.50
N LEU A 296 -13.53 7.68 2.21
CA LEU A 296 -14.69 8.42 1.72
C LEU A 296 -14.40 9.93 1.61
N THR A 297 -13.53 10.45 2.47
CA THR A 297 -13.16 11.87 2.50
C THR A 297 -12.10 12.21 1.45
N ALA A 298 -11.12 11.32 1.24
CA ALA A 298 -10.04 11.53 0.28
C ALA A 298 -9.66 10.23 -0.43
N GLY A 299 -9.72 10.22 -1.76
CA GLY A 299 -9.43 9.04 -2.59
C GLY A 299 -8.06 8.40 -2.35
N ARG A 300 -7.07 9.20 -1.96
CA ARG A 300 -5.74 8.68 -1.61
C ARG A 300 -5.73 7.69 -0.43
N ASN A 301 -6.74 7.71 0.42
CA ASN A 301 -6.84 6.81 1.59
C ASN A 301 -7.52 5.47 1.27
N ILE A 302 -8.03 5.27 0.05
CA ILE A 302 -8.65 4.00 -0.38
C ILE A 302 -7.69 2.82 -0.18
N ALA A 303 -6.41 2.99 -0.52
CA ALA A 303 -5.40 1.96 -0.35
C ALA A 303 -5.22 1.56 1.12
N VAL A 304 -5.27 2.53 2.04
CA VAL A 304 -5.18 2.29 3.50
C VAL A 304 -6.41 1.53 4.01
N PHE A 305 -7.60 1.90 3.55
CA PHE A 305 -8.82 1.13 3.85
C PHE A 305 -8.68 -0.32 3.35
N SER A 306 -8.16 -0.52 2.14
CA SER A 306 -7.94 -1.88 1.61
C SER A 306 -7.00 -2.72 2.48
N VAL A 307 -5.97 -2.11 3.07
CA VAL A 307 -5.04 -2.81 3.97
C VAL A 307 -5.77 -3.39 5.19
N ILE A 308 -6.71 -2.64 5.76
CA ILE A 308 -7.51 -3.08 6.91
C ILE A 308 -8.63 -4.03 6.49
N ALA A 309 -9.39 -3.69 5.45
CA ALA A 309 -10.62 -4.38 5.07
C ALA A 309 -10.37 -5.80 4.55
N VAL A 310 -9.28 -6.05 3.81
CA VAL A 310 -8.98 -7.35 3.21
C VAL A 310 -8.91 -8.51 4.23
N PRO A 311 -8.10 -8.45 5.31
CA PRO A 311 -8.04 -9.53 6.29
C PRO A 311 -9.35 -9.69 7.08
N VAL A 312 -10.05 -8.60 7.40
CA VAL A 312 -11.37 -8.62 8.06
C VAL A 312 -12.39 -9.32 7.16
N PHE A 313 -12.49 -8.90 5.90
CA PHE A 313 -13.39 -9.47 4.93
C PHE A 313 -13.13 -10.98 4.77
N ALA A 314 -11.87 -11.39 4.67
CA ALA A 314 -11.50 -12.80 4.60
C ALA A 314 -11.90 -13.60 5.84
N TYR A 315 -11.74 -13.04 7.03
CA TYR A 315 -12.14 -13.69 8.26
C TYR A 315 -13.66 -13.94 8.30
N HIS A 316 -14.46 -12.92 8.01
CA HIS A 316 -15.92 -13.03 8.08
C HIS A 316 -16.51 -13.87 6.94
N VAL A 317 -15.93 -13.84 5.74
CA VAL A 317 -16.33 -14.75 4.65
C VAL A 317 -16.02 -16.21 5.01
N ASP A 318 -14.82 -16.52 5.50
CA ASP A 318 -14.47 -17.88 5.92
C ASP A 318 -15.39 -18.36 7.06
N ALA A 319 -15.71 -17.49 8.01
CA ALA A 319 -16.65 -17.79 9.09
C ALA A 319 -18.05 -18.11 8.55
N ALA A 320 -18.63 -17.24 7.73
CA ALA A 320 -19.96 -17.44 7.16
C ALA A 320 -20.05 -18.70 6.28
N LEU A 321 -19.02 -19.00 5.50
CA LEU A 321 -18.96 -20.22 4.69
C LEU A 321 -18.95 -21.47 5.57
N ARG A 322 -18.11 -21.50 6.61
CA ARG A 322 -18.03 -22.65 7.55
C ARG A 322 -19.32 -22.84 8.34
N GLU A 323 -19.95 -21.76 8.76
CA GLU A 323 -21.24 -21.80 9.47
C GLU A 323 -22.36 -22.41 8.62
N ARG A 324 -22.29 -22.28 7.29
CA ARG A 324 -23.20 -22.89 6.32
C ARG A 324 -22.76 -24.30 5.86
N GLY A 325 -21.69 -24.84 6.44
CA GLY A 325 -21.14 -26.14 6.06
C GLY A 325 -20.38 -26.14 4.73
N TRP A 326 -20.13 -24.98 4.11
CA TRP A 326 -19.40 -24.86 2.85
C TRP A 326 -17.89 -24.87 3.10
N ILE A 327 -17.34 -26.07 3.28
CA ILE A 327 -15.89 -26.26 3.48
C ILE A 327 -15.23 -26.52 2.13
N ILE A 328 -14.61 -25.49 1.57
CA ILE A 328 -13.82 -25.61 0.34
C ILE A 328 -12.50 -26.30 0.65
N LYS A 329 -12.43 -27.62 0.42
CA LYS A 329 -11.21 -28.42 0.57
C LYS A 329 -10.35 -28.33 -0.69
N THR A 330 -9.05 -28.14 -0.49
CA THR A 330 -8.03 -28.15 -1.54
C THR A 330 -7.42 -29.54 -1.70
N VAL A 331 -7.09 -29.92 -2.93
CA VAL A 331 -6.36 -31.19 -3.18
C VAL A 331 -4.93 -31.02 -2.69
N ARG A 332 -4.58 -31.75 -1.62
CA ARG A 332 -3.27 -31.63 -0.95
C ARG A 332 -2.13 -32.35 -1.67
N ARG A 333 -2.44 -33.43 -2.41
CA ARG A 333 -1.45 -34.24 -3.13
C ARG A 333 -1.85 -34.32 -4.61
N PRO A 334 -1.22 -33.53 -5.50
CA PRO A 334 -1.52 -33.59 -6.94
C PRO A 334 -0.98 -34.89 -7.54
N SER A 335 -1.69 -35.43 -8.52
CA SER A 335 -1.16 -36.50 -9.37
C SER A 335 0.05 -35.98 -10.19
N PRO A 336 0.93 -36.85 -10.72
CA PRO A 336 2.05 -36.42 -11.57
C PRO A 336 1.58 -35.61 -12.80
N LEU A 337 0.44 -35.95 -13.39
CA LEU A 337 -0.17 -35.20 -14.49
C LEU A 337 -0.63 -33.82 -14.02
N MET A 338 -1.34 -33.73 -12.88
CA MET A 338 -1.75 -32.45 -12.30
C MET A 338 -0.55 -31.55 -11.98
N ALA A 339 0.54 -32.12 -11.47
CA ALA A 339 1.77 -31.36 -11.20
C ALA A 339 2.41 -30.81 -12.48
N ARG A 340 2.41 -31.56 -13.58
CA ARG A 340 2.89 -31.09 -14.90
C ARG A 340 1.98 -30.00 -15.47
N VAL A 341 0.67 -30.18 -15.40
CA VAL A 341 -0.32 -29.17 -15.84
C VAL A 341 -0.17 -27.90 -15.02
N ASN A 342 -0.08 -28.00 -13.68
CA ASN A 342 0.16 -26.86 -12.80
C ASN A 342 1.46 -26.12 -13.14
N ALA A 343 2.54 -26.86 -13.40
CA ALA A 343 3.82 -26.27 -13.80
C ALA A 343 3.68 -25.52 -15.13
N LEU A 344 3.01 -26.11 -16.13
CA LEU A 344 2.75 -25.47 -17.41
C LEU A 344 1.93 -24.18 -17.24
N ILE A 345 0.85 -24.21 -16.46
CA ILE A 345 0.01 -23.03 -16.20
C ILE A 345 0.83 -21.92 -15.52
N VAL A 346 1.67 -22.27 -14.55
CA VAL A 346 2.56 -21.30 -13.89
C VAL A 346 3.56 -20.70 -14.86
N VAL A 347 4.21 -21.52 -15.70
CA VAL A 347 5.14 -21.03 -16.71
C VAL A 347 4.43 -20.09 -17.69
N LEU A 348 3.28 -20.49 -18.23
CA LEU A 348 2.50 -19.66 -19.16
C LEU A 348 2.06 -18.34 -18.52
N ALA A 349 1.63 -18.34 -17.26
CA ALA A 349 1.24 -17.12 -16.56
C ALA A 349 2.42 -16.20 -16.29
N ILE A 350 3.59 -16.73 -15.92
CA ILE A 350 4.82 -15.93 -15.73
C ILE A 350 5.27 -15.35 -17.08
N LEU A 351 5.28 -16.15 -18.15
CA LEU A 351 5.63 -15.68 -19.48
C LEU A 351 4.64 -14.63 -19.98
N GLY A 352 3.33 -14.83 -19.79
CA GLY A 352 2.30 -13.87 -20.13
C GLY A 352 2.42 -12.56 -19.34
N ALA A 353 2.66 -12.64 -18.03
CA ALA A 353 2.93 -11.48 -17.18
C ALA A 353 4.18 -10.71 -17.61
N GLY A 354 5.26 -11.42 -17.94
CA GLY A 354 6.49 -10.86 -18.46
C GLY A 354 6.29 -10.19 -19.83
N ALA A 355 5.66 -10.88 -20.77
CA ALA A 355 5.34 -10.34 -22.09
C ALA A 355 4.46 -9.10 -21.99
N LYS A 356 3.39 -9.13 -21.19
CA LYS A 356 2.54 -7.95 -20.94
C LYS A 356 3.34 -6.79 -20.37
N THR A 357 4.22 -7.06 -19.41
CA THR A 357 5.07 -6.03 -18.80
C THR A 357 5.98 -5.39 -19.85
N LEU A 358 6.63 -6.18 -20.69
CA LEU A 358 7.48 -5.67 -21.76
C LEU A 358 6.69 -4.88 -22.81
N LEU A 359 5.51 -5.37 -23.21
CA LEU A 359 4.64 -4.68 -24.18
C LEU A 359 4.18 -3.31 -23.68
N VAL A 360 3.80 -3.21 -22.40
CA VAL A 360 3.35 -1.95 -21.80
C VAL A 360 4.50 -0.95 -21.61
N LEU A 361 5.75 -1.43 -21.67
CA LEU A 361 6.96 -0.62 -21.52
C LEU A 361 7.65 -0.34 -22.85
N ASP A 362 6.98 -0.62 -23.96
CA ASP A 362 7.44 -0.16 -25.27
C ASP A 362 7.65 1.36 -25.25
N ASP A 363 8.83 1.81 -25.68
CA ASP A 363 9.25 3.20 -25.56
C ASP A 363 8.32 4.16 -26.33
N GLN A 364 7.76 3.71 -27.46
CA GLN A 364 6.79 4.52 -28.21
C GLN A 364 5.48 4.68 -27.43
N ILE A 365 4.99 3.59 -26.83
CA ILE A 365 3.77 3.63 -25.99
C ILE A 365 3.97 4.54 -24.79
N VAL A 366 5.10 4.40 -24.08
CA VAL A 366 5.39 5.23 -22.91
C VAL A 366 5.49 6.72 -23.28
N LYS A 367 6.22 7.05 -24.35
CA LYS A 367 6.35 8.45 -24.82
C LYS A 367 5.02 9.03 -25.27
N LEU A 368 4.19 8.24 -25.96
CA LEU A 368 2.86 8.65 -26.39
C LEU A 368 1.96 8.98 -25.19
N GLU A 369 1.92 8.10 -24.18
CA GLU A 369 1.14 8.33 -22.98
C GLU A 369 1.66 9.51 -22.15
N LEU A 370 2.99 9.69 -22.06
CA LEU A 370 3.58 10.87 -21.42
C LEU A 370 3.18 12.17 -22.12
N ARG A 371 3.23 12.22 -23.46
CA ARG A 371 2.79 13.39 -24.24
C ARG A 371 1.30 13.69 -24.09
N ARG A 372 0.49 12.65 -23.89
CA ARG A 372 -0.95 12.79 -23.67
C ARG A 372 -1.30 13.41 -22.31
N VAL A 373 -0.53 13.09 -21.27
CA VAL A 373 -0.83 13.47 -19.89
C VAL A 373 -0.04 14.70 -19.44
N LEU A 374 1.19 14.86 -19.91
CA LEU A 374 2.10 15.94 -19.51
C LEU A 374 2.23 16.98 -20.63
N PRO A 375 2.51 18.26 -20.30
CA PRO A 375 2.61 19.35 -21.27
C PRO A 375 3.95 19.34 -22.03
N VAL A 376 4.34 18.18 -22.59
CA VAL A 376 5.64 17.97 -23.26
C VAL A 376 5.82 18.95 -24.42
N GLU A 377 4.80 19.11 -25.26
CA GLU A 377 4.85 19.99 -26.42
C GLU A 377 4.97 21.48 -26.03
N ALA A 378 4.33 21.88 -24.92
CA ALA A 378 4.45 23.24 -24.41
C ALA A 378 5.88 23.51 -23.89
N VAL A 379 6.50 22.54 -23.23
CA VAL A 379 7.90 22.64 -22.79
C VAL A 379 8.86 22.67 -23.99
N GLU A 380 8.64 21.81 -24.99
CA GLU A 380 9.41 21.81 -26.25
C GLU A 380 9.30 23.17 -26.97
N PHE A 381 8.11 23.78 -26.98
CA PHE A 381 7.89 25.12 -27.52
C PHE A 381 8.67 26.19 -26.75
N ILE A 382 8.57 26.23 -25.41
CA ILE A 382 9.31 27.19 -24.57
C ILE A 382 10.82 27.06 -24.77
N GLN A 383 11.35 25.84 -24.83
CA GLN A 383 12.77 25.59 -25.06
C GLN A 383 13.25 26.05 -26.44
N ARG A 384 12.39 25.91 -27.46
CA ARG A 384 12.70 26.30 -28.84
C ARG A 384 12.61 27.81 -29.05
N GLU A 385 11.52 28.42 -28.62
CA GLU A 385 11.24 29.85 -28.88
C GLU A 385 11.91 30.78 -27.88
N ARG A 386 12.26 30.29 -26.67
CA ARG A 386 12.83 31.08 -25.57
C ARG A 386 12.13 32.45 -25.41
N PRO A 387 10.79 32.46 -25.24
CA PRO A 387 10.06 33.70 -25.08
C PRO A 387 10.65 34.50 -23.90
N ALA A 388 10.66 35.83 -24.02
CA ALA A 388 11.14 36.68 -22.94
C ALA A 388 10.36 36.38 -21.65
N ASP A 389 11.07 36.36 -20.52
CA ASP A 389 10.43 36.21 -19.21
C ASP A 389 9.39 37.33 -19.00
N PRO A 390 8.25 37.04 -18.33
CA PRO A 390 7.18 38.01 -18.11
C PRO A 390 7.60 39.29 -17.40
#